data_AF-A0AAV0TC66-F1
#
_entry.id   AF-A0AAV0TC66-F1
#
_cell.length_a   1.000
_cell.length_b   1.000
_cell.length_c   1.000
_cell.angle_alpha   90.00
_cell.angle_beta   90.00
_cell.angle_gamma   90.00
#
_symmetry.space_group_name_H-M   'P 1'
#
loop_
_entity.id
_entity.type
_entity.pdbx_description
1 polymer ?
#
loop_
_entity_poly.entity_id
_entity_poly.type
_entity_poly.pdbx_seq_one_letter_code
_entity_poly.pdbx_strand_id
1 'polypeptide(L)'
;MESESDSRVHFSETNDPWSSSRHVAVLQALDAVEQKLVTALRTAATAMSLMAPRVSSEESSSLAFNLACTKFLQLVKEIHTELANHIHLVSDYRTFKRSTYGAEKDMEICREKVKIVSEQLQTLSHFLEENYTPEES
;
A
#
# COMPACT_ATOMS: atom_id res chain seq x y z
N MET A 1 15.01 2.87 33.45
CA MET A 1 16.05 3.18 32.45
C MET A 1 15.38 3.08 31.11
N GLU A 2 15.10 4.22 30.51
CA GLU A 2 14.50 4.34 29.18
C GLU A 2 15.51 3.82 28.16
N SER A 3 15.21 2.67 27.56
CA SER A 3 15.88 2.26 26.32
C SER A 3 15.13 2.96 25.20
N GLU A 4 15.65 4.08 24.72
CA GLU A 4 15.26 4.67 23.45
C GLU A 4 15.26 3.56 22.39
N SER A 5 14.07 3.20 21.93
CA SER A 5 13.89 2.27 20.83
C SER A 5 14.42 2.94 19.58
N ASP A 6 15.68 2.66 19.25
CA ASP A 6 16.31 3.06 17.99
C ASP A 6 15.38 2.64 16.84
N SER A 7 14.69 3.62 16.27
CA SER A 7 13.75 3.42 15.17
C SER A 7 14.48 3.30 13.83
N ARG A 8 15.79 2.99 13.84
CA ARG A 8 16.52 2.60 12.64
C ARG A 8 16.03 1.23 12.18
N VAL A 9 15.49 1.25 10.96
CA VAL A 9 15.25 0.06 10.15
C VAL A 9 16.58 -0.68 10.00
N HIS A 10 16.80 -1.74 10.78
CA HIS A 10 17.94 -2.62 10.60
C HIS A 10 17.70 -3.45 9.33
N PHE A 11 18.20 -2.96 8.20
CA PHE A 11 18.33 -3.74 6.97
C PHE A 11 19.29 -4.87 7.29
N SER A 12 18.76 -6.08 7.48
CA SER A 12 19.51 -7.26 7.86
C SER A 12 20.77 -7.40 7.00
N GLU A 13 21.93 -7.27 7.65
CA GLU A 13 23.26 -7.62 7.16
C GLU A 13 23.34 -9.15 6.98
N THR A 14 22.57 -9.69 6.05
CA THR A 14 22.82 -11.04 5.55
C THR A 14 23.73 -10.91 4.36
N ASN A 15 25.01 -11.24 4.58
CA ASN A 15 26.14 -11.48 3.66
C ASN A 15 25.82 -11.85 2.19
N ASP A 16 25.07 -11.02 1.47
CA ASP A 16 24.88 -11.11 0.03
C ASP A 16 25.39 -9.79 -0.59
N PRO A 17 26.60 -9.78 -1.17
CA PRO A 17 27.19 -8.62 -1.84
C PRO A 17 26.27 -8.00 -2.90
N TRP A 18 25.33 -8.77 -3.45
CA TRP A 18 24.37 -8.32 -4.45
C TRP A 18 23.05 -7.80 -3.87
N SER A 19 22.78 -7.99 -2.57
CA SER A 19 21.65 -7.35 -1.90
C SER A 19 21.89 -5.85 -1.77
N SER A 20 23.11 -5.43 -1.42
CA SER A 20 23.46 -4.02 -1.27
C SER A 20 23.30 -3.23 -2.57
N SER A 21 23.77 -3.77 -3.71
CA SER A 21 23.65 -3.09 -5.00
C SER A 21 22.21 -2.98 -5.49
N ARG A 22 21.38 -4.00 -5.24
CA ARG A 22 19.94 -3.96 -5.55
C ARG A 22 19.23 -2.90 -4.71
N HIS A 23 19.58 -2.76 -3.43
CA HIS A 23 19.00 -1.75 -2.55
C HIS A 23 19.33 -0.32 -3.01
N VAL A 24 20.59 -0.08 -3.39
CA VAL A 24 21.04 1.21 -3.92
C VAL A 24 20.28 1.57 -5.20
N ALA A 25 20.09 0.60 -6.11
CA ALA A 25 19.35 0.83 -7.37
C ALA A 25 17.87 1.21 -7.12
N VAL A 26 17.22 0.58 -6.13
CA VAL A 26 15.82 0.89 -5.77
C VAL A 26 15.72 2.28 -5.16
N LEU A 27 16.62 2.64 -4.25
CA LEU A 27 16.64 3.98 -3.66
C LEU A 27 16.91 5.07 -4.72
N GLN A 28 17.80 4.79 -5.68
CA GLN A 28 18.03 5.69 -6.83
C GLN A 28 16.80 5.83 -7.72
N ALA A 29 16.07 4.74 -7.96
CA ALA A 29 14.83 4.79 -8.72
C ALA A 29 13.75 5.62 -8.00
N LEU A 30 13.64 5.48 -6.67
CA LEU A 30 12.71 6.27 -5.85
C LEU A 30 13.10 7.75 -5.80
N ASP A 31 14.40 8.08 -5.69
CA ASP A 31 14.90 9.46 -5.80
C ASP A 31 14.54 10.07 -7.17
N ALA A 32 14.69 9.30 -8.25
CA ALA A 32 14.27 9.75 -9.58
C ALA A 32 12.74 9.99 -9.66
N VAL A 33 11.92 9.19 -8.97
CA VAL A 33 10.48 9.43 -8.84
C VAL A 33 10.20 10.72 -8.07
N GLU A 34 10.94 11.00 -7.00
CA GLU A 34 10.81 12.24 -6.23
C GLU A 34 11.11 13.47 -7.09
N GLN A 35 12.17 13.43 -7.91
CA GLN A 35 12.47 14.51 -8.86
C GLN A 35 11.36 14.70 -9.91
N LYS A 36 10.76 13.60 -10.39
CA LYS A 36 9.61 13.65 -11.30
C LYS A 36 8.39 14.27 -10.62
N LEU A 37 8.15 13.98 -9.34
CA LEU A 37 7.06 14.57 -8.55
C LEU A 37 7.22 16.08 -8.41
N VAL A 38 8.43 16.55 -8.08
CA VAL A 38 8.76 17.98 -8.04
C VAL A 38 8.50 18.65 -9.39
N THR A 39 8.86 17.98 -10.49
CA THR A 39 8.63 18.47 -11.85
C THR A 39 7.15 18.52 -12.20
N ALA A 40 6.35 17.54 -11.75
CA ALA A 40 4.91 17.51 -11.93
C ALA A 40 4.24 18.68 -11.20
N LEU A 41 4.62 18.95 -9.95
CA LEU A 41 4.12 20.09 -9.17
C LEU A 41 4.44 21.43 -9.83
N ARG A 42 5.68 21.61 -10.33
CA ARG A 42 6.05 22.82 -11.09
C ARG A 42 5.23 22.97 -12.36
N THR A 43 4.99 21.86 -13.07
CA THR A 43 4.18 21.86 -14.30
C THR A 43 2.72 22.24 -14.01
N ALA A 44 2.15 21.74 -12.91
CA ALA A 44 0.81 22.11 -12.45
C ALA A 44 0.73 23.61 -12.09
N ALA A 45 1.73 24.14 -11.37
CA ALA A 45 1.80 25.57 -11.05
C ALA A 45 1.86 26.45 -12.31
N THR A 46 2.60 26.03 -13.35
CA THR A 46 2.62 26.71 -14.65
C THR A 46 1.26 26.65 -15.33
N ALA A 47 0.59 25.50 -15.36
CA ALA A 47 -0.75 25.38 -15.94
C ALA A 47 -1.75 26.31 -15.22
N MET A 48 -1.73 26.35 -13.89
CA MET A 48 -2.57 27.27 -13.10
C MET A 48 -2.25 28.74 -13.37
N SER A 49 -0.99 29.09 -13.59
CA SER A 49 -0.58 30.46 -13.94
C SER A 49 -1.06 30.90 -15.32
N LEU A 50 -1.28 29.95 -16.23
CA LEU A 50 -1.83 30.17 -17.56
C LEU A 50 -3.36 30.31 -17.56
N MET A 51 -4.04 29.81 -16.54
CA MET A 51 -5.48 30.03 -16.32
C MET A 51 -5.80 31.40 -15.73
N ALA A 52 -4.80 32.14 -15.23
CA ALA A 52 -5.01 33.48 -14.70
C ALA A 52 -5.54 34.40 -15.82
N PRO A 53 -6.45 35.35 -15.53
CA PRO A 53 -7.00 36.24 -16.55
C PRO A 53 -5.86 37.13 -17.08
N ARG A 54 -5.30 36.79 -18.23
CA ARG A 54 -4.25 37.57 -18.90
C ARG A 54 -4.77 38.11 -20.22
N VAL A 55 -4.47 39.38 -20.49
CA VAL A 55 -4.86 40.21 -21.64
C VAL A 55 -4.20 39.74 -22.97
N SER A 56 -3.73 38.50 -23.04
CA SER A 56 -3.05 37.93 -24.21
C SER A 56 -4.06 37.21 -25.10
N SER A 57 -3.79 37.17 -26.42
CA SER A 57 -4.60 36.48 -27.42
C SER A 57 -5.02 35.09 -26.93
N GLU A 58 -6.34 34.88 -26.77
CA GLU A 58 -6.95 33.71 -26.12
C GLU A 58 -6.41 32.38 -26.67
N GLU A 59 -6.11 32.33 -27.96
CA GLU A 59 -5.69 31.14 -28.68
C GLU A 59 -4.30 30.63 -28.28
N SER A 60 -3.34 31.53 -28.04
CA SER A 60 -1.99 31.16 -27.60
C SER A 60 -1.98 30.70 -26.14
N SER A 61 -2.80 31.34 -25.29
CA SER A 61 -2.93 30.98 -23.88
C SER A 61 -3.55 29.59 -23.68
N SER A 62 -4.57 29.27 -24.48
CA SER A 62 -5.26 27.98 -24.46
C SER A 62 -4.35 26.84 -24.90
N LEU A 63 -3.56 27.03 -25.97
CA LEU A 63 -2.61 26.01 -26.44
C LEU A 63 -1.52 25.72 -25.40
N ALA A 64 -0.94 26.78 -24.81
CA ALA A 64 0.07 26.64 -23.76
C ALA A 64 -0.48 25.92 -22.51
N PHE A 65 -1.73 26.21 -22.14
CA PHE A 65 -2.41 25.54 -21.03
C PHE A 65 -2.61 24.05 -21.31
N ASN A 66 -3.17 23.70 -22.47
CA ASN A 66 -3.39 22.31 -22.86
C ASN A 66 -2.08 21.49 -22.91
N LEU A 67 -1.00 22.11 -23.41
CA LEU A 67 0.32 21.50 -23.41
C LEU A 67 0.83 21.24 -21.97
N ALA A 68 0.69 22.21 -21.07
CA ALA A 68 1.08 22.07 -19.67
C ALA A 68 0.27 20.98 -18.95
N CYS A 69 -1.04 20.92 -19.18
CA CYS A 69 -1.91 19.87 -18.63
C CYS A 69 -1.53 18.48 -19.15
N THR A 70 -1.27 18.36 -20.45
CA THR A 70 -0.86 17.08 -21.07
C THR A 70 0.47 16.62 -20.47
N LYS A 71 1.44 17.53 -20.33
CA LYS A 71 2.72 17.24 -19.71
C LYS A 71 2.58 16.82 -18.24
N PHE A 72 1.70 17.48 -17.49
CA PHE A 72 1.41 17.12 -16.11
C PHE A 72 0.83 15.69 -16.01
N LEU A 73 -0.19 15.37 -16.81
CA LEU A 73 -0.80 14.04 -16.80
C LEU A 73 0.19 12.94 -17.21
N GLN A 74 1.08 13.23 -18.17
CA GLN A 74 2.14 12.32 -18.57
C GLN A 74 3.12 12.05 -17.42
N LEU A 75 3.56 13.09 -16.69
CA LEU A 75 4.41 12.93 -15.52
C LEU A 75 3.72 12.11 -14.42
N VAL A 76 2.43 12.35 -14.16
CA VAL A 76 1.63 11.59 -13.19
C VAL A 76 1.58 10.10 -13.58
N LYS A 77 1.32 9.80 -14.85
CA LYS A 77 1.31 8.42 -15.36
C LYS A 77 2.67 7.75 -15.16
N GLU A 78 3.76 8.42 -15.48
CA GLU A 78 5.12 7.89 -15.31
C GLU A 78 5.46 7.63 -13.84
N ILE A 79 5.09 8.55 -12.94
CA ILE A 79 5.26 8.38 -11.49
C ILE A 79 4.50 7.14 -11.00
N HIS A 80 3.23 7.01 -11.36
CA HIS A 80 2.42 5.85 -10.96
C HIS A 80 2.99 4.53 -11.50
N THR A 81 3.45 4.52 -12.75
CA THR A 81 4.02 3.32 -13.37
C THR A 81 5.30 2.89 -12.65
N GLU A 82 6.18 3.84 -12.34
CA GLU A 82 7.44 3.56 -11.64
C GLU A 82 7.19 3.09 -10.20
N LEU A 83 6.31 3.75 -9.46
CA LEU A 83 5.93 3.33 -8.11
C LEU A 83 5.28 1.94 -8.09
N ALA A 84 4.45 1.63 -9.08
CA ALA A 84 3.84 0.29 -9.20
C ALA A 84 4.89 -0.79 -9.47
N ASN A 85 5.97 -0.50 -10.22
CA ASN A 85 7.06 -1.45 -10.42
C ASN A 85 7.81 -1.77 -9.10
N HIS A 86 7.92 -0.78 -8.21
CA HIS A 86 8.64 -0.92 -6.94
C HIS A 86 7.76 -1.28 -5.74
N ILE A 87 6.43 -1.22 -5.85
CA ILE A 87 5.50 -1.50 -4.74
C ILE A 87 5.69 -2.91 -4.16
N HIS A 88 6.06 -3.86 -5.02
CA HIS A 88 6.32 -5.24 -4.62
C HIS A 88 7.54 -5.38 -3.69
N LEU A 89 8.51 -4.49 -3.81
CA LEU A 89 9.69 -4.46 -2.95
C LEU A 89 9.35 -4.02 -1.53
N VAL A 90 8.31 -3.19 -1.38
CA VAL A 90 7.74 -2.80 -0.07
C VAL A 90 6.81 -3.89 0.47
N SER A 91 6.07 -4.61 -0.39
CA SER A 91 5.25 -5.75 0.08
C SER A 91 6.08 -6.95 0.54
N ASP A 92 7.25 -7.15 -0.07
CA ASP A 92 8.25 -8.12 0.38
C ASP A 92 8.99 -7.65 1.64
N TYR A 93 8.88 -6.37 1.97
CA TYR A 93 9.31 -5.73 3.22
C TYR A 93 8.34 -6.02 4.37
N ARG A 94 7.82 -7.27 4.46
CA ARG A 94 7.32 -7.75 5.75
C ARG A 94 8.51 -7.75 6.68
N THR A 95 8.41 -6.99 7.77
CA THR A 95 9.42 -6.78 8.81
C THR A 95 10.06 -8.07 9.32
N PHE A 96 9.40 -9.22 9.09
CA PHE A 96 9.95 -10.54 9.33
C PHE A 96 9.53 -11.54 8.23
N LYS A 97 10.27 -11.58 7.11
CA LYS A 97 10.05 -12.52 5.98
C LYS A 97 10.05 -14.01 6.37
N ARG A 98 10.58 -14.34 7.57
CA ARG A 98 10.58 -15.69 8.17
C ARG A 98 9.60 -15.86 9.34
N SER A 99 8.85 -14.83 9.72
CA SER A 99 7.95 -14.94 10.87
C SER A 99 6.73 -15.79 10.51
N THR A 100 6.60 -16.89 11.22
CA THR A 100 5.41 -17.74 11.22
C THR A 100 4.28 -17.13 12.05
N TYR A 101 4.51 -16.02 12.77
CA TYR A 101 3.55 -15.38 13.66
C TYR A 101 2.20 -15.10 13.00
N GLY A 102 2.18 -14.60 11.76
CA GLY A 102 0.93 -14.35 11.05
C GLY A 102 0.13 -15.63 10.82
N ALA A 103 0.78 -16.68 10.33
CA ALA A 103 0.14 -17.97 10.10
C ALA A 103 -0.28 -18.65 11.41
N GLU A 104 0.53 -18.54 12.46
CA GLU A 104 0.22 -19.03 13.80
C GLU A 104 -0.98 -18.30 14.40
N LYS A 105 -1.04 -16.96 14.25
CA LYS A 105 -2.14 -16.15 14.77
C LYS A 105 -3.43 -16.37 14.00
N ASP A 106 -3.35 -16.54 12.68
CA ASP A 106 -4.51 -16.91 11.84
C ASP A 106 -5.03 -18.30 12.23
N MET A 107 -4.14 -19.26 12.48
CA MET A 107 -4.53 -20.59 12.96
C MET A 107 -5.21 -20.52 14.33
N GLU A 108 -4.68 -19.71 15.25
CA GLU A 108 -5.26 -19.51 16.58
C GLU A 108 -6.67 -18.89 16.49
N ILE A 109 -6.85 -17.86 15.66
CA ILE A 109 -8.15 -17.23 15.41
C ILE A 109 -9.13 -18.23 14.80
N CYS A 110 -8.69 -19.03 13.82
CA CYS A 110 -9.53 -20.06 13.21
C CYS A 110 -9.96 -21.11 14.22
N ARG A 111 -9.06 -21.56 15.11
CA ARG A 111 -9.39 -22.50 16.18
C ARG A 111 -10.45 -21.94 17.12
N GLU A 112 -10.31 -20.67 17.52
CA GLU A 112 -11.29 -20.02 18.40
C GLU A 112 -12.67 -19.89 17.73
N LYS A 113 -12.69 -19.51 16.44
CA LYS A 113 -13.94 -19.46 15.67
C LYS A 113 -14.63 -20.82 15.60
N VAL A 114 -13.88 -21.89 15.33
CA VAL A 114 -14.42 -23.25 15.28
C VAL A 114 -14.96 -23.69 16.64
N LYS A 115 -14.26 -23.34 17.73
CA LYS A 115 -14.72 -23.62 19.09
C LYS A 115 -16.07 -22.95 19.38
N ILE A 116 -16.21 -21.66 19.07
CA ILE A 116 -17.47 -20.91 19.23
C ILE A 116 -18.61 -21.57 18.44
N VAL A 117 -18.36 -21.94 17.18
CA VAL A 117 -19.36 -22.62 16.34
C VAL A 117 -19.76 -23.98 16.96
N SER A 118 -18.80 -24.73 17.47
CA SER A 118 -19.06 -26.01 18.14
C SER A 118 -19.93 -25.85 19.39
N GLU A 119 -19.62 -24.85 20.24
CA GLU A 119 -20.41 -24.56 21.45
C GLU A 119 -21.84 -24.15 21.11
N GLN A 120 -22.02 -23.35 20.06
CA GLN A 120 -23.35 -22.98 19.55
C GLN A 120 -24.14 -24.18 19.04
N LEU A 121 -23.50 -25.08 18.28
CA LEU A 121 -24.14 -26.29 17.78
C LEU A 121 -24.53 -27.26 18.90
N GLN A 122 -23.69 -27.40 19.92
CA GLN A 122 -24.01 -28.21 21.11
C GLN A 122 -25.21 -27.63 21.87
N THR A 123 -25.25 -26.31 22.04
CA THR A 123 -26.36 -25.62 22.68
C THR A 123 -27.66 -25.84 21.91
N LEU A 124 -27.63 -25.76 20.58
CA LEU A 124 -28.79 -26.04 19.73
C LEU A 124 -29.22 -27.51 19.78
N SER A 125 -28.27 -28.46 19.80
CA SER A 125 -28.58 -29.89 19.93
C SER A 125 -29.31 -30.17 21.23
N HIS A 126 -28.80 -29.65 22.34
CA HIS A 126 -29.41 -29.81 23.67
C HIS A 126 -30.81 -29.20 23.70
N PHE A 127 -30.97 -28.00 23.15
CA PHE A 127 -32.29 -27.36 23.03
C PHE A 127 -33.27 -28.23 22.24
N LEU A 128 -32.84 -28.83 21.13
CA LEU A 128 -33.70 -29.74 20.36
C LEU A 128 -34.03 -31.00 21.14
N GLU A 129 -33.07 -31.62 21.82
CA GLU A 129 -33.31 -32.82 22.63
C GLU A 129 -34.29 -32.56 23.79
N GLU A 130 -34.21 -31.40 24.43
CA GLU A 130 -35.11 -31.02 25.54
C GLU A 130 -36.52 -30.63 25.08
N ASN A 131 -36.66 -30.11 23.86
CA ASN A 131 -37.93 -29.57 23.34
C ASN A 131 -38.57 -30.46 22.26
N TYR A 132 -37.97 -31.61 21.94
CA TYR A 132 -38.53 -32.59 21.02
C TYR A 132 -39.50 -33.53 21.76
N THR A 133 -40.79 -33.17 21.78
CA THR A 133 -41.87 -34.13 22.03
C THR A 133 -42.17 -34.88 20.73
N PRO A 134 -42.02 -36.22 20.66
CA PRO A 134 -42.51 -36.94 19.50
C PRO A 134 -44.02 -36.76 19.42
N GLU A 135 -44.53 -36.22 18.31
CA GLU A 135 -45.96 -36.27 18.05
C GLU A 135 -46.33 -37.75 17.85
N GLU A 136 -46.99 -38.32 18.85
CA GLU A 136 -47.60 -39.65 18.79
C GLU A 136 -48.66 -39.64 17.67
N SER A 137 -48.45 -40.48 16.64
CA SER A 137 -49.43 -40.80 15.60
C SER A 137 -50.47 -41.80 16.09
#